data_AF-A0A9E1R470-F1
#
_entry.id   AF-A0A9E1R470-F1
#
_cell.length_a   1.000
_cell.length_b   1.000
_cell.length_c   1.000
_cell.angle_alpha   90.00
_cell.angle_beta   90.00
_cell.angle_gamma   90.00
#
_symmetry.space_group_name_H-M   'P 1'
#
loop_
_entity.id
_entity.type
_entity.pdbx_description
1 polymer ?
#
loop_
_entity_poly.entity_id
_entity_poly.type
_entity_poly.pdbx_seq_one_letter_code
_entity_poly.pdbx_strand_id
1 'polypeptide(L)' 'MAKLYFYYSAMNAGKTTTLLQSRHNYAERGMNALVLKPKIDNRSGEGRVRSRIGIEAEATEIDGA' A
#
# COMPACT_ATOMS: atom_id res chain seq x y z
N MET A 1 15.75 10.07 9.74
CA MET A 1 14.87 10.14 10.93
C MET A 1 13.62 9.33 10.65
N ALA A 2 13.24 8.41 11.54
CA ALA A 2 12.02 7.61 11.37
C ALA A 2 10.77 8.49 11.55
N LYS A 3 9.72 8.23 10.76
CA LYS A 3 8.43 8.94 10.81
C LYS A 3 7.29 7.95 10.61
N LEU A 4 6.17 8.20 11.27
CA LEU A 4 4.92 7.47 11.08
C LEU A 4 3.87 8.42 10.51
N TYR A 5 3.27 8.03 9.40
CA TYR A 5 2.17 8.75 8.77
C TYR A 5 0.92 7.86 8.79
N PHE A 6 -0.19 8.39 9.31
CA PHE A 6 -1.45 7.67 9.35
C PHE A 6 -2.47 8.34 8.42
N TYR A 7 -2.89 7.60 7.39
CA TYR A 7 -3.85 8.08 6.39
C TYR A 7 -5.19 7.38 6.59
N TYR A 8 -6.20 8.14 7.04
CA TYR A 8 -7.58 7.66 7.21
C TYR A 8 -8.56 8.60 6.47
N SER A 9 -9.62 8.02 5.93
CA SER A 9 -10.66 8.73 5.18
C SER A 9 -11.77 7.77 4.76
N ALA A 10 -12.86 8.28 4.18
CA ALA A 10 -13.91 7.47 3.57
C ALA A 10 -13.39 6.59 2.42
N MET A 11 -14.17 5.57 2.03
CA MET A 11 -13.87 4.77 0.83
C MET A 11 -13.83 5.67 -0.41
N ASN A 12 -13.04 5.30 -1.41
CA ASN A 12 -12.81 6.08 -2.64
C ASN A 12 -12.02 7.40 -2.50
N ALA A 13 -11.59 7.79 -1.30
CA ALA A 13 -10.79 9.00 -1.09
C ALA A 13 -9.27 8.82 -1.35
N GLY A 14 -8.87 7.89 -2.23
CA GLY A 14 -7.48 7.80 -2.72
C GLY A 14 -6.41 7.21 -1.79
N LYS A 15 -6.74 6.63 -0.62
CA LYS A 15 -5.75 6.08 0.34
C LYS A 15 -4.70 5.16 -0.29
N THR A 16 -5.15 4.15 -1.06
CA THR A 16 -4.24 3.19 -1.71
C THR A 16 -3.37 3.87 -2.77
N THR A 17 -3.91 4.88 -3.47
CA THR A 17 -3.15 5.67 -4.45
C THR A 17 -1.99 6.40 -3.77
N THR A 18 -2.23 7.09 -2.65
CA THR A 18 -1.18 7.80 -1.90
C THR A 18 -0.10 6.85 -1.38
N LEU A 19 -0.48 5.67 -0.90
CA LEU A 19 0.45 4.62 -0.47
C LEU A 19 1.34 4.17 -1.64
N LEU A 20 0.74 3.89 -2.79
CA LEU A 20 1.47 3.40 -3.98
C LEU A 20 2.39 4.47 -4.58
N GLN A 21 1.96 5.73 -4.58
CA GLN A 21 2.81 6.85 -4.97
C GLN A 21 4.00 7.00 -4.02
N SER A 22 3.79 6.85 -2.72
CA SER A 22 4.89 6.92 -1.73
C SER A 22 5.90 5.79 -1.95
N ARG A 23 5.43 4.56 -2.19
CA ARG A 23 6.29 3.42 -2.56
C ARG A 23 7.11 3.72 -3.82
N HIS A 24 6.46 4.25 -4.86
CA HIS A 24 7.13 4.62 -6.12
C HIS A 24 8.24 5.64 -5.88
N ASN A 25 7.95 6.73 -5.16
CA ASN A 25 8.92 7.78 -4.84
C ASN A 25 10.12 7.24 -4.03
N TYR A 26 9.89 6.26 -3.15
CA TYR A 26 10.99 5.60 -2.43
C TYR A 26 11.86 4.77 -3.37
N ALA A 27 11.24 4.01 -4.29
CA ALA A 27 11.96 3.22 -5.28
C ALA A 27 12.80 4.10 -6.22
N GLU A 28 12.26 5.24 -6.67
CA GLU A 28 13.01 6.22 -7.51
C GLU A 28 14.25 6.78 -6.81
N ARG A 29 14.27 6.77 -5.46
CA ARG A 29 15.41 7.20 -4.65
C ARG A 29 16.34 6.05 -4.26
N GLY A 30 16.18 4.87 -4.88
CA GLY A 30 16.99 3.68 -4.61
C GLY A 30 16.67 3.01 -3.27
N MET A 31 15.51 3.29 -2.68
CA MET A 31 15.09 2.68 -1.41
C MET A 31 14.17 1.48 -1.65
N ASN A 32 14.31 0.45 -0.81
CA ASN A 32 13.47 -0.74 -0.85
C ASN A 32 12.25 -0.57 0.08
N ALA A 33 11.09 -0.28 -0.51
CA ALA A 33 9.83 -0.13 0.23
C ALA A 33 9.09 -1.48 0.35
N LEU A 34 8.87 -1.93 1.58
CA LEU A 34 8.01 -3.07 1.89
C LEU A 34 6.55 -2.62 1.97
N VAL A 35 5.66 -3.28 1.24
CA VAL A 35 4.21 -3.06 1.31
C VAL A 35 3.58 -4.23 2.04
N LEU A 36 2.79 -3.94 3.07
CA LEU A 36 2.07 -4.93 3.87
C LEU A 36 0.57 -4.75 3.69
N LYS A 37 -0.17 -5.86 3.69
CA LYS A 37 -1.63 -5.84 3.79
C LYS A 37 -2.13 -6.96 4.71
N PRO A 38 -3.26 -6.78 5.40
CA PRO A 38 -3.84 -7.86 6.18
C PRO A 38 -4.38 -8.94 5.25
N LYS A 39 -4.20 -10.22 5.61
CA LYS A 39 -4.64 -11.38 4.82
C LYS A 39 -6.15 -11.39 4.52
N ILE A 40 -6.96 -10.79 5.40
CA ILE A 40 -8.42 -10.64 5.18
C ILE A 40 -8.78 -9.70 4.01
N ASP A 41 -7.86 -8.85 3.56
CA ASP A 41 -8.09 -7.96 2.41
C ASP A 41 -7.79 -8.67 1.08
N ASN A 42 -8.81 -9.33 0.53
CA ASN A 42 -8.74 -10.08 -0.73
C ASN A 42 -9.22 -9.31 -1.97
N ARG A 43 -9.53 -8.01 -1.85
CA ARG A 43 -10.19 -7.22 -2.92
C ARG A 43 -9.37 -7.07 -4.20
N SER A 44 -8.06 -7.29 -4.12
CA SER A 44 -7.11 -7.13 -5.24
C SER A 44 -6.42 -8.45 -5.62
N GLY A 45 -6.95 -9.58 -5.15
CA GLY A 45 -6.27 -10.87 -5.22
C GLY A 45 -5.20 -11.03 -4.15
N GLU A 46 -4.57 -12.20 -4.13
CA GLU A 46 -3.50 -12.54 -3.20
C GLU A 46 -2.21 -11.78 -3.51
N GLY A 47 -1.47 -11.41 -2.47
CA GLY A 47 -0.13 -10.82 -2.61
C GLY A 47 -0.08 -9.43 -3.25
N ARG A 48 -1.22 -8.75 -3.41
CA ARG A 48 -1.28 -7.44 -4.10
C ARG A 48 -2.16 -6.42 -3.41
N VAL A 49 -1.78 -5.16 -3.57
CA VAL A 49 -2.63 -3.99 -3.30
C VAL A 49 -2.89 -3.22 -4.60
N ARG A 50 -4.14 -2.87 -4.86
CA ARG A 50 -4.54 -2.11 -6.06
C ARG A 50 -5.41 -0.91 -5.69
N SER A 51 -5.08 0.23 -6.26
CA SER A 51 -5.91 1.44 -6.20
C SER A 51 -7.09 1.34 -7.18
N ARG A 52 -8.17 2.10 -6.93
CA ARG A 52 -9.33 2.15 -7.84
C ARG A 52 -9.03 2.75 -9.21
N ILE A 53 -7.92 3.49 -9.34
CA ILE A 53 -7.46 4.09 -10.61
C ILE A 53 -6.47 3.19 -11.37
N GLY A 54 -6.29 1.94 -10.93
CA GLY A 54 -5.53 0.92 -11.69
C GLY A 54 -4.06 0.80 -11.35
N ILE A 55 -3.49 1.67 -10.51
CA ILE A 55 -2.12 1.50 -10.00
C ILE A 55 -2.12 0.36 -8.98
N GLU A 56 -1.13 -0.53 -9.06
CA GLU A 56 -0.98 -1.67 -8.17
C GLU A 56 0.48 -1.95 -7.83
N ALA A 57 0.69 -2.76 -6.79
CA ALA A 57 2.00 -3.30 -6.49
C ALA A 57 1.94 -4.57 -5.62
N GLU A 58 3.00 -5.38 -5.67
CA GLU A 58 3.19 -6.55 -4.81
C GLU A 58 3.20 -6.16 -3.33
N ALA A 59 2.58 -6.98 -2.49
CA ALA A 59 2.44 -6.77 -1.06
C ALA A 59 2.58 -8.10 -0.31
N THR A 60 3.27 -8.05 0.84
CA THR A 60 3.35 -9.18 1.75
C THR A 60 2.10 -9.21 2.62
N GLU A 61 1.43 -10.36 2.65
CA GLU A 61 0.27 -10.58 3.51
C GLU A 61 0.73 -10.87 4.93
N ILE A 62 0.08 -10.22 5.89
CA ILE A 62 0.31 -10.44 7.31
C ILE A 62 -0.99 -10.91 7.96
N ASP A 63 -0.86 -11.88 8.86
CA ASP A 63 -1.95 -12.28 9.73
C ASP A 63 -2.21 -11.19 10.78
N GLY A 64 -3.46 -11.13 11.27
CA GLY A 64 -3.77 -10.30 12.43
C GLY A 64 -3.09 -10.86 13.68
N ALA A 65 -2.60 -9.97 14.54
CA ALA A 65 -2.20 -10.32 15.91
C ALA A 65 -3.43 -10.70 16.76
#